data_AF-A0A955JHM4-F1
#
_entry.id   AF-A0A955JHM4-F1
#
_cell.length_a   1.000
_cell.length_b   1.000
_cell.length_c   1.000
_cell.angle_alpha   90.00
_cell.angle_beta   90.00
_cell.angle_gamma   90.00
#
_symmetry.space_group_name_H-M   'P 1'
#
loop_
_entity.id
_entity.type
_entity.pdbx_description
1 polymer ?
#
loop_
_entity_poly.entity_id
_entity_poly.type
_entity_poly.pdbx_seq_one_letter_code
_entity_poly.pdbx_strand_id
1 'polypeptide(L)'
;MTNHNYEPTTEPIHVANKNKRKFSRREKIIAGIGAGVSLLAIGGGVALGGSNEEAKDTRPVATADAVPGQEGVAQDVDYSKVDVKTLTVDEFYNDAIYPQEYRIKWANEIIKERQDAAYAELNSTLVNSGFQPLGPLVEPSVNNTGDEILVQQAVIDYIASTAPTVDEGKKLMAAVADESLSTFDEALENIGDKKVISPHRVLVAAKTSKPIESPVFSQVAVGDYKPNGVPSKIMSVNNEISGEASQITVRFVGGRYITHSTIRDGDPNWITYPEQLSDK
;
A
#
# COMPACT_ATOMS: atom_id res chain seq x y z
N MET A 1 -15.84 -15.63 63.44
CA MET A 1 -16.07 -14.72 62.30
C MET A 1 -14.78 -13.98 62.07
N THR A 2 -13.97 -14.44 61.12
CA THR A 2 -12.62 -13.93 60.81
C THR A 2 -12.68 -13.25 59.45
N ASN A 3 -12.45 -11.93 59.42
CA ASN A 3 -12.31 -11.17 58.18
C ASN A 3 -10.91 -11.40 57.60
N HIS A 4 -10.85 -11.82 56.33
CA HIS A 4 -9.62 -11.83 55.55
C HIS A 4 -9.57 -10.57 54.68
N ASN A 5 -8.61 -9.71 54.99
CA ASN A 5 -8.17 -8.64 54.10
C ASN A 5 -7.28 -9.26 53.02
N TYR A 6 -7.67 -9.09 51.74
CA TYR A 6 -6.83 -9.38 50.59
C TYR A 6 -6.13 -8.07 50.17
N GLU A 7 -4.81 -8.01 50.32
CA GLU A 7 -3.98 -7.03 49.61
C GLU A 7 -3.60 -7.59 48.23
N PRO A 8 -3.74 -6.83 47.13
CA PRO A 8 -3.19 -7.22 45.84
C PRO A 8 -1.70 -6.86 45.76
N THR A 9 -0.85 -7.89 45.73
CA THR A 9 0.57 -7.79 45.38
C THR A 9 0.71 -7.48 43.89
N THR A 10 1.37 -6.37 43.57
CA THR A 10 1.79 -6.00 42.21
C THR A 10 3.16 -6.59 41.93
N GLU A 11 3.22 -7.70 41.19
CA GLU A 11 4.47 -8.16 40.60
C GLU A 11 4.71 -7.48 39.23
N PRO A 12 5.92 -6.98 38.96
CA PRO A 12 6.27 -6.45 37.64
C PRO A 12 6.47 -7.60 36.64
N ILE A 13 5.74 -7.54 35.52
CA ILE A 13 5.90 -8.44 34.38
C ILE A 13 7.23 -8.10 33.69
N HIS A 14 8.25 -8.95 33.90
CA HIS A 14 9.47 -8.94 33.10
C HIS A 14 9.17 -9.40 31.66
N VAL A 15 9.19 -8.46 30.72
CA VAL A 15 9.13 -8.77 29.28
C VAL A 15 10.46 -9.39 28.83
N ALA A 16 10.31 -10.45 28.04
CA ALA A 16 11.32 -11.43 27.72
C ALA A 16 12.51 -10.92 26.87
N ASN A 17 13.58 -11.70 27.03
CA ASN A 17 14.93 -11.63 26.51
C ASN A 17 15.02 -11.52 24.97
N LYS A 18 15.73 -10.50 24.45
CA LYS A 18 16.09 -10.35 23.03
C LYS A 18 17.17 -11.35 22.62
N ASN A 19 16.78 -12.53 22.13
CA ASN A 19 17.70 -13.42 21.43
C ASN A 19 17.99 -12.89 20.01
N LYS A 20 19.14 -12.22 19.84
CA LYS A 20 19.73 -11.96 18.52
C LYS A 20 20.13 -13.30 17.87
N ARG A 21 19.29 -13.83 16.98
CA ARG A 21 19.64 -15.00 16.14
C ARG A 21 20.74 -14.60 15.16
N LYS A 22 21.84 -15.35 15.15
CA LYS A 22 22.89 -15.27 14.12
C LYS A 22 22.43 -16.09 12.90
N PHE A 23 22.19 -15.42 11.78
CA PHE A 23 21.85 -16.03 10.50
C PHE A 23 22.99 -16.93 9.99
N SER A 24 22.65 -18.17 9.62
CA SER A 24 23.46 -19.21 8.99
C SER A 24 23.82 -18.90 7.53
N ARG A 25 24.80 -19.61 6.95
CA ARG A 25 25.27 -19.38 5.56
C ARG A 25 24.21 -19.54 4.47
N ARG A 26 23.08 -20.23 4.71
CA ARG A 26 21.96 -20.31 3.75
C ARG A 26 21.10 -19.04 3.73
N GLU A 27 21.09 -18.25 4.80
CA GLU A 27 20.39 -16.97 4.88
C GLU A 27 21.16 -15.81 4.21
N LYS A 28 22.42 -16.03 3.79
CA LYS A 28 23.19 -15.04 3.03
C LYS A 28 22.84 -14.99 1.54
N ILE A 29 22.21 -16.03 0.99
CA ILE A 29 21.71 -16.03 -0.39
C ILE A 29 20.34 -15.31 -0.47
N ILE A 30 19.64 -15.17 0.66
CA ILE A 30 18.36 -14.44 0.78
C ILE A 30 18.56 -12.92 0.75
N ALA A 31 19.80 -12.42 0.91
CA ALA A 31 20.13 -11.00 0.84
C ALA A 31 19.90 -10.35 -0.55
N GLY A 32 19.57 -11.14 -1.58
CA GLY A 32 19.22 -10.63 -2.91
C GLY A 32 17.73 -10.35 -3.14
N ILE A 33 16.84 -10.75 -2.20
CA ILE A 33 15.39 -10.78 -2.43
C ILE A 33 14.59 -9.96 -1.39
N GLY A 34 15.17 -9.52 -0.28
CA GLY A 34 14.45 -8.80 0.77
C GLY A 34 14.52 -7.27 0.65
N ALA A 35 13.38 -6.61 0.89
CA ALA A 35 13.16 -5.14 0.94
C ALA A 35 12.96 -4.42 -0.40
N GLY A 36 12.45 -5.11 -1.43
CA GLY A 36 11.93 -4.48 -2.64
C GLY A 36 10.58 -3.82 -2.37
N VAL A 37 10.51 -2.54 -2.65
CA VAL A 37 9.39 -1.61 -2.52
C VAL A 37 8.04 -2.17 -2.95
N SER A 38 7.17 -2.40 -1.98
CA SER A 38 5.73 -2.43 -2.20
C SER A 38 5.11 -1.16 -1.66
N LEU A 39 3.90 -0.84 -2.13
CA LEU A 39 3.00 0.14 -1.49
C LEU A 39 2.79 -0.13 0.02
N LEU A 40 3.13 -1.34 0.46
CA LEU A 40 3.00 -1.85 1.81
C LEU A 40 4.34 -1.98 2.56
N ALA A 41 5.47 -1.89 1.86
CA ALA A 41 6.79 -1.96 2.48
C ALA A 41 7.15 -0.60 3.05
N ILE A 42 6.79 -0.35 4.31
CA ILE A 42 7.35 0.78 5.05
C ILE A 42 8.77 0.43 5.54
N GLY A 43 9.73 0.41 4.61
CA GLY A 43 11.18 0.66 4.72
C GLY A 43 12.03 -0.02 5.83
N GLY A 44 13.13 -0.66 5.41
CA GLY A 44 14.24 -1.08 6.28
C GLY A 44 15.65 -0.83 5.70
N GLY A 45 16.19 0.39 5.88
CA GLY A 45 17.64 0.77 5.89
C GLY A 45 18.32 1.07 4.53
N VAL A 46 18.96 2.22 4.29
CA VAL A 46 20.15 2.80 5.00
C VAL A 46 20.09 4.34 5.10
N ALA A 47 20.44 4.88 6.27
CA ALA A 47 20.65 6.31 6.53
C ALA A 47 22.04 6.81 6.08
N LEU A 48 22.14 8.06 5.62
CA LEU A 48 23.19 9.04 5.96
C LEU A 48 22.95 10.38 5.24
N GLY A 49 22.87 11.48 6.00
CA GLY A 49 22.99 12.85 5.48
C GLY A 49 21.90 13.79 5.97
N GLY A 50 22.06 14.34 7.17
CA GLY A 50 21.14 15.33 7.70
C GLY A 50 21.32 16.71 7.09
N SER A 51 20.20 17.40 6.93
CA SER A 51 20.06 18.84 7.19
C SER A 51 18.59 19.13 7.40
N ASN A 52 18.27 19.77 8.52
CA ASN A 52 16.98 20.40 8.77
C ASN A 52 16.76 21.46 7.70
N GLU A 53 15.82 21.23 6.79
CA GLU A 53 15.13 22.31 6.10
C GLU A 53 13.63 22.05 6.25
N GLU A 54 12.96 22.97 6.94
CA GLU A 54 11.53 23.19 6.77
C GLU A 54 11.31 23.47 5.28
N ALA A 55 10.96 22.43 4.51
CA ALA A 55 10.40 22.61 3.19
C ALA A 55 9.01 23.22 3.38
N LYS A 56 8.96 24.56 3.47
CA LYS A 56 7.79 25.31 3.08
C LYS A 56 7.46 24.88 1.66
N ASP A 57 6.35 24.17 1.55
CA ASP A 57 5.66 23.92 0.30
C ASP A 57 5.30 25.27 -0.33
N THR A 58 6.19 25.75 -1.19
CA THR A 58 5.90 26.78 -2.17
C THR A 58 6.07 26.14 -3.54
N ARG A 59 5.23 25.15 -3.86
CA ARG A 59 4.87 24.91 -5.26
C ARG A 59 4.32 26.24 -5.80
N PRO A 60 4.89 26.82 -6.86
CA PRO A 60 4.28 27.96 -7.49
C PRO A 60 2.93 27.48 -8.04
N VAL A 61 1.85 28.02 -7.47
CA VAL A 61 0.58 28.09 -8.19
C VAL A 61 0.90 28.90 -9.44
N ALA A 62 1.16 28.23 -10.55
CA ALA A 62 1.16 28.86 -11.86
C ALA A 62 -0.26 29.37 -12.07
N THR A 63 -0.49 30.61 -11.64
CA THR A 63 -1.58 31.41 -12.16
C THR A 63 -1.26 31.52 -13.64
N ALA A 64 -2.00 30.76 -14.45
CA ALA A 64 -2.03 30.99 -15.88
C ALA A 64 -2.36 32.47 -16.07
N ASP A 65 -1.41 33.23 -16.61
CA ASP A 65 -1.65 34.59 -17.05
C ASP A 65 -2.81 34.53 -18.04
N ALA A 66 -3.97 34.98 -17.58
CA ALA A 66 -5.16 35.08 -18.40
C ALA A 66 -4.89 36.13 -19.47
N VAL A 67 -4.61 35.67 -20.70
CA VAL A 67 -4.66 36.52 -21.90
C VAL A 67 -6.11 36.98 -22.05
N PRO A 68 -6.41 38.29 -21.97
CA PRO A 68 -7.79 38.76 -22.09
C PRO A 68 -8.29 38.54 -23.51
N GLY A 69 -9.23 37.60 -23.69
CA GLY A 69 -9.94 37.41 -24.96
C GLY A 69 -10.04 35.99 -25.50
N GLN A 70 -9.55 34.96 -24.81
CA GLN A 70 -9.89 33.57 -25.17
C GLN A 70 -11.05 33.08 -24.30
N GLU A 71 -12.24 33.07 -24.89
CA GLU A 71 -13.33 32.23 -24.41
C GLU A 71 -12.80 30.81 -24.25
N GLY A 72 -12.78 30.32 -23.01
CA GLY A 72 -12.36 28.97 -22.67
C GLY A 72 -13.32 27.97 -23.30
N VAL A 73 -12.99 27.54 -24.51
CA VAL A 73 -13.51 26.29 -25.05
C VAL A 73 -12.88 25.22 -24.17
N ALA A 74 -13.65 24.66 -23.24
CA ALA A 74 -13.32 23.37 -22.66
C ALA A 74 -13.12 22.42 -23.83
N GLN A 75 -11.87 22.10 -24.16
CA GLN A 75 -11.59 21.09 -25.16
C GLN A 75 -12.18 19.80 -24.60
N ASP A 76 -13.16 19.25 -25.32
CA ASP A 76 -13.71 17.94 -25.06
C ASP A 76 -12.64 16.92 -25.47
N VAL A 77 -11.64 16.73 -24.60
CA VAL A 77 -10.52 15.82 -24.84
C VAL A 77 -11.06 14.40 -24.68
N ASP A 78 -11.05 13.65 -25.78
CA ASP A 78 -11.36 12.22 -25.73
C ASP A 78 -10.15 11.44 -25.17
N TYR A 79 -10.07 11.37 -23.83
CA TYR A 79 -8.99 10.69 -23.11
C TYR A 79 -8.88 9.19 -23.46
N SER A 80 -9.92 8.58 -24.07
CA SER A 80 -9.84 7.19 -24.53
C SER A 80 -8.92 6.98 -25.73
N LYS A 81 -8.55 8.07 -26.44
CA LYS A 81 -7.65 8.06 -27.60
C LYS A 81 -6.23 8.52 -27.29
N VAL A 82 -5.95 8.91 -26.04
CA VAL A 82 -4.60 9.29 -25.63
C VAL A 82 -3.71 8.04 -25.61
N ASP A 83 -2.57 8.10 -26.29
CA ASP A 83 -1.56 7.04 -26.21
C ASP A 83 -0.80 7.15 -24.90
N VAL A 84 -1.18 6.34 -23.91
CA VAL A 84 -0.55 6.31 -22.58
C VAL A 84 0.96 6.06 -22.66
N LYS A 85 1.46 5.42 -23.72
CA LYS A 85 2.89 5.15 -23.89
C LYS A 85 3.70 6.40 -24.20
N THR A 86 3.09 7.45 -24.75
CA THR A 86 3.79 8.69 -25.10
C THR A 86 3.82 9.70 -23.96
N LEU A 87 2.93 9.56 -22.98
CA LEU A 87 2.94 10.40 -21.77
C LEU A 87 4.21 10.14 -20.96
N THR A 88 4.80 11.18 -20.39
CA THR A 88 5.77 11.02 -19.29
C THR A 88 5.05 10.48 -18.04
N VAL A 89 5.83 10.11 -17.02
CA VAL A 89 5.27 9.75 -15.71
C VAL A 89 4.48 10.95 -15.16
N ASP A 90 5.07 12.13 -15.07
CA ASP A 90 4.37 13.31 -14.52
C ASP A 90 3.08 13.69 -15.28
N GLU A 91 3.10 13.61 -16.62
CA GLU A 91 1.90 13.87 -17.43
C GLU A 91 0.80 12.82 -17.24
N PHE A 92 1.18 11.55 -17.06
CA PHE A 92 0.22 10.49 -16.77
C PHE A 92 -0.52 10.75 -15.46
N TYR A 93 0.10 11.46 -14.50
CA TYR A 93 -0.41 11.60 -13.13
C TYR A 93 -1.15 12.90 -12.90
N ASN A 94 -0.94 13.87 -13.79
CA ASN A 94 -1.61 15.13 -13.72
C ASN A 94 -3.07 14.96 -14.16
N ASP A 95 -4.01 15.07 -13.22
CA ASP A 95 -5.45 14.95 -13.51
C ASP A 95 -5.97 15.96 -14.53
N ALA A 96 -5.28 17.09 -14.73
CA ALA A 96 -5.61 18.03 -15.80
C ALA A 96 -5.21 17.51 -17.20
N ILE A 97 -4.27 16.56 -17.28
CA ILE A 97 -3.74 15.98 -18.52
C ILE A 97 -4.31 14.58 -18.77
N TYR A 98 -4.39 13.73 -17.74
CA TYR A 98 -4.93 12.39 -17.84
C TYR A 98 -5.68 11.99 -16.54
N PRO A 99 -7.02 12.09 -16.52
CA PRO A 99 -7.79 11.92 -15.30
C PRO A 99 -7.65 10.52 -14.68
N GLN A 100 -7.72 10.46 -13.35
CA GLN A 100 -7.58 9.24 -12.55
C GLN A 100 -8.41 8.05 -13.04
N GLU A 101 -9.66 8.26 -13.47
CA GLU A 101 -10.52 7.18 -13.96
C GLU A 101 -9.95 6.48 -15.20
N TYR A 102 -9.26 7.22 -16.07
CA TYR A 102 -8.60 6.67 -17.25
C TYR A 102 -7.28 5.99 -16.89
N ARG A 103 -6.51 6.54 -15.92
CA ARG A 103 -5.33 5.87 -15.34
C ARG A 103 -5.68 4.49 -14.78
N ILE A 104 -6.72 4.43 -13.94
CA ILE A 104 -7.19 3.18 -13.32
C ILE A 104 -7.67 2.22 -14.40
N LYS A 105 -8.43 2.70 -15.39
CA LYS A 105 -8.91 1.86 -16.50
C LYS A 105 -7.75 1.25 -17.28
N TRP A 106 -6.76 2.05 -17.68
CA TRP A 106 -5.58 1.56 -18.39
C TRP A 106 -4.82 0.51 -17.55
N ALA A 107 -4.56 0.80 -16.27
CA ALA A 107 -3.87 -0.14 -15.39
C ALA A 107 -4.66 -1.44 -15.23
N ASN A 108 -6.00 -1.36 -15.16
CA ASN A 108 -6.85 -2.53 -15.07
C ASN A 108 -6.72 -3.46 -16.29
N GLU A 109 -6.60 -2.90 -17.50
CA GLU A 109 -6.40 -3.67 -18.73
C GLU A 109 -5.07 -4.42 -18.71
N ILE A 110 -3.98 -3.72 -18.35
CA ILE A 110 -2.64 -4.31 -18.25
C ILE A 110 -2.57 -5.39 -17.16
N ILE A 111 -3.13 -5.11 -15.97
CA ILE A 111 -3.15 -6.08 -14.87
C ILE A 111 -3.92 -7.33 -15.27
N LYS A 112 -5.10 -7.18 -15.89
CA LYS A 112 -5.92 -8.31 -16.32
C LYS A 112 -5.20 -9.22 -17.32
N GLU A 113 -4.42 -8.65 -18.23
CA GLU A 113 -3.62 -9.41 -19.19
C GLU A 113 -2.51 -10.24 -18.52
N ARG A 114 -1.93 -9.74 -17.42
CA ARG A 114 -0.69 -10.28 -16.85
C ARG A 114 -0.85 -11.02 -15.52
N GLN A 115 -1.99 -10.84 -14.84
CA GLN A 115 -2.18 -11.29 -13.45
C GLN A 115 -1.98 -12.78 -13.22
N ASP A 116 -2.43 -13.65 -14.13
CA ASP A 116 -2.35 -15.10 -13.91
C ASP A 116 -0.89 -15.58 -13.97
N ALA A 117 -0.13 -15.10 -14.97
CA ALA A 117 1.29 -15.41 -15.11
C ALA A 117 2.11 -14.83 -13.95
N ALA A 118 1.84 -13.57 -13.59
CA ALA A 118 2.49 -12.89 -12.47
C ALA A 118 2.21 -13.61 -11.12
N TYR A 119 0.97 -13.99 -10.87
CA TYR A 119 0.57 -14.71 -9.66
C TYR A 119 1.26 -16.08 -9.56
N ALA A 120 1.35 -16.82 -10.66
CA ALA A 120 2.06 -18.10 -10.70
C ALA A 120 3.57 -17.94 -10.44
N GLU A 121 4.22 -16.97 -11.09
CA GLU A 121 5.65 -16.72 -10.93
C GLU A 121 5.98 -16.20 -9.51
N LEU A 122 5.16 -15.30 -8.97
CA LEU A 122 5.30 -14.77 -7.62
C LEU A 122 5.18 -15.88 -6.57
N ASN A 123 4.18 -16.77 -6.69
CA ASN A 123 4.03 -17.92 -5.81
C ASN A 123 5.23 -18.87 -5.87
N SER A 124 5.71 -19.18 -7.07
CA SER A 124 6.92 -19.97 -7.25
C SER A 124 8.13 -19.32 -6.56
N THR A 125 8.27 -18.01 -6.71
CA THR A 125 9.38 -17.25 -6.10
C THR A 125 9.30 -17.22 -4.58
N LEU A 126 8.10 -17.05 -4.01
CA LEU A 126 7.86 -17.10 -2.57
C LEU A 126 8.25 -18.48 -1.98
N VAL A 127 7.75 -19.56 -2.59
CA VAL A 127 8.06 -20.93 -2.15
C VAL A 127 9.55 -21.23 -2.25
N ASN A 128 10.19 -20.86 -3.35
CA ASN A 128 11.64 -21.04 -3.54
C ASN A 128 12.47 -20.22 -2.54
N SER A 129 11.90 -19.13 -2.03
CA SER A 129 12.51 -18.28 -1.00
C SER A 129 12.17 -18.72 0.43
N GLY A 130 11.40 -19.80 0.59
CA GLY A 130 11.03 -20.35 1.90
C GLY A 130 9.81 -19.69 2.57
N PHE A 131 9.08 -18.84 1.85
CA PHE A 131 7.83 -18.24 2.32
C PHE A 131 6.63 -19.11 1.96
N GLN A 132 5.50 -18.85 2.63
CA GLN A 132 4.24 -19.47 2.23
C GLN A 132 3.77 -18.89 0.89
N PRO A 133 3.12 -19.70 0.04
CA PRO A 133 2.46 -19.15 -1.14
C PRO A 133 1.39 -18.13 -0.72
N LEU A 134 1.05 -17.22 -1.63
CA LEU A 134 -0.10 -16.35 -1.51
C LEU A 134 -1.40 -17.15 -1.34
N GLY A 135 -2.38 -16.53 -0.69
CA GLY A 135 -3.77 -17.00 -0.76
C GLY A 135 -4.35 -16.90 -2.18
N PRO A 136 -5.58 -17.36 -2.41
CA PRO A 136 -6.18 -17.37 -3.75
C PRO A 136 -6.27 -15.95 -4.33
N LEU A 137 -5.88 -15.80 -5.60
CA LEU A 137 -6.20 -14.61 -6.37
C LEU A 137 -7.68 -14.65 -6.76
N VAL A 138 -8.45 -13.71 -6.21
CA VAL A 138 -9.89 -13.55 -6.48
C VAL A 138 -10.15 -12.26 -7.25
N GLU A 139 -11.28 -12.20 -7.95
CA GLU A 139 -11.68 -10.95 -8.62
C GLU A 139 -11.90 -9.82 -7.59
N PRO A 140 -11.48 -8.57 -7.93
CA PRO A 140 -11.70 -7.42 -7.07
C PRO A 140 -13.19 -7.18 -6.82
N SER A 141 -13.55 -7.02 -5.55
CA SER A 141 -14.89 -6.65 -5.13
C SER A 141 -14.88 -5.89 -3.81
N VAL A 142 -15.92 -5.08 -3.58
CA VAL A 142 -16.11 -4.38 -2.29
C VAL A 142 -16.16 -5.33 -1.09
N ASN A 143 -16.45 -6.62 -1.30
CA ASN A 143 -16.59 -7.60 -0.23
C ASN A 143 -15.31 -8.41 0.04
N ASN A 144 -14.20 -8.13 -0.66
CA ASN A 144 -12.97 -8.89 -0.43
C ASN A 144 -12.48 -8.75 1.02
N THR A 145 -11.94 -9.85 1.55
CA THR A 145 -11.22 -9.85 2.83
C THR A 145 -9.88 -9.12 2.69
N GLY A 146 -9.29 -8.68 3.80
CA GLY A 146 -7.98 -8.03 3.77
C GLY A 146 -6.91 -8.90 3.12
N ASP A 147 -6.88 -10.21 3.39
CA ASP A 147 -5.90 -11.12 2.77
C ASP A 147 -6.10 -11.21 1.25
N GLU A 148 -7.34 -11.28 0.76
CA GLU A 148 -7.64 -11.25 -0.69
C GLU A 148 -7.17 -9.94 -1.34
N ILE A 149 -7.32 -8.80 -0.64
CA ILE A 149 -6.84 -7.49 -1.10
C ILE A 149 -5.31 -7.48 -1.17
N LEU A 150 -4.63 -8.00 -0.15
CA LEU A 150 -3.17 -8.07 -0.09
C LEU A 150 -2.59 -8.99 -1.18
N VAL A 151 -3.27 -10.08 -1.52
CA VAL A 151 -2.89 -10.94 -2.66
C VAL A 151 -2.96 -10.16 -3.96
N GLN A 152 -4.05 -9.40 -4.19
CA GLN A 152 -4.17 -8.55 -5.39
C GLN A 152 -3.07 -7.50 -5.44
N GLN A 153 -2.79 -6.81 -4.33
CA GLN A 153 -1.73 -5.80 -4.24
C GLN A 153 -0.35 -6.39 -4.51
N ALA A 154 -0.02 -7.53 -3.91
CA ALA A 154 1.26 -8.21 -4.14
C ALA A 154 1.46 -8.60 -5.61
N VAL A 155 0.39 -9.03 -6.30
CA VAL A 155 0.44 -9.34 -7.73
C VAL A 155 0.66 -8.06 -8.56
N ILE A 156 0.01 -6.96 -8.21
CA ILE A 156 0.17 -5.68 -8.92
C ILE A 156 1.58 -5.13 -8.75
N ASP A 157 2.09 -5.11 -7.52
CA ASP A 157 3.47 -4.72 -7.21
C ASP A 157 4.46 -5.56 -8.04
N TYR A 158 4.22 -6.87 -8.15
CA TYR A 158 5.05 -7.76 -8.96
C TYR A 158 4.97 -7.43 -10.47
N ILE A 159 3.77 -7.20 -11.01
CA ILE A 159 3.57 -6.80 -12.41
C ILE A 159 4.30 -5.48 -12.71
N ALA A 160 4.18 -4.50 -11.81
CA ALA A 160 4.86 -3.22 -11.98
C ALA A 160 6.38 -3.37 -11.93
N SER A 161 6.91 -4.17 -11.00
CA SER A 161 8.35 -4.42 -10.87
C SER A 161 8.95 -5.23 -12.02
N THR A 162 8.12 -5.98 -12.76
CA THR A 162 8.51 -6.79 -13.92
C THR A 162 8.01 -6.23 -15.24
N ALA A 163 7.53 -4.98 -15.24
CA ALA A 163 7.05 -4.31 -16.43
C ALA A 163 8.17 -4.21 -17.49
N PRO A 164 7.83 -4.24 -18.80
CA PRO A 164 8.82 -4.17 -19.88
C PRO A 164 9.70 -2.92 -19.86
N THR A 165 9.21 -1.83 -19.25
CA THR A 165 9.95 -0.59 -19.05
C THR A 165 9.71 -0.07 -17.64
N VAL A 166 10.70 0.65 -17.11
CA VAL A 166 10.61 1.30 -15.79
C VAL A 166 9.44 2.29 -15.75
N ASP A 167 9.26 3.08 -16.82
CA ASP A 167 8.18 4.06 -16.91
C ASP A 167 6.79 3.41 -16.86
N GLU A 168 6.60 2.27 -17.53
CA GLU A 168 5.35 1.51 -17.44
C GLU A 168 5.12 1.00 -16.02
N GLY A 169 6.16 0.49 -15.37
CA GLY A 169 6.08 0.06 -13.97
C GLY A 169 5.69 1.20 -13.03
N LYS A 170 6.30 2.39 -13.17
CA LYS A 170 5.96 3.58 -12.39
C LYS A 170 4.49 3.97 -12.59
N LYS A 171 4.05 4.10 -13.84
CA LYS A 171 2.65 4.41 -14.18
C LYS A 171 1.66 3.38 -13.61
N LEU A 172 1.99 2.09 -13.66
CA LEU A 172 1.17 1.04 -13.06
C LEU A 172 1.02 1.23 -11.54
N MET A 173 2.12 1.43 -10.82
CA MET A 173 2.10 1.65 -9.38
C MET A 173 1.22 2.83 -8.99
N ALA A 174 1.33 3.92 -9.73
CA ALA A 174 0.57 5.11 -9.43
C ALA A 174 -0.90 5.08 -9.80
N ALA A 175 -1.26 4.29 -10.79
CA ALA A 175 -2.67 4.07 -11.06
C ALA A 175 -3.35 3.28 -9.93
N VAL A 176 -2.59 2.60 -9.07
CA VAL A 176 -3.11 1.76 -7.98
C VAL A 176 -2.72 2.24 -6.57
N ALA A 177 -2.11 3.42 -6.47
CA ALA A 177 -1.73 4.07 -5.22
C ALA A 177 -2.21 5.51 -5.19
N ASP A 178 -2.62 5.97 -4.03
CA ASP A 178 -2.94 7.38 -3.82
C ASP A 178 -1.66 8.21 -3.75
N GLU A 179 -1.64 9.37 -4.40
CA GLU A 179 -0.50 10.30 -4.34
C GLU A 179 -0.31 10.86 -2.93
N SER A 180 -1.35 10.85 -2.10
CA SER A 180 -1.27 11.23 -0.69
C SER A 180 -0.52 10.22 0.17
N LEU A 181 -0.19 9.04 -0.38
CA LEU A 181 0.58 8.04 0.34
C LEU A 181 1.99 8.59 0.62
N SER A 182 2.38 8.68 1.89
CA SER A 182 3.67 9.26 2.28
C SER A 182 4.90 8.56 1.69
N THR A 183 4.74 7.32 1.24
CA THR A 183 5.79 6.50 0.61
C THR A 183 5.63 6.46 -0.91
N PHE A 184 4.78 7.29 -1.52
CA PHE A 184 4.47 7.24 -2.95
C PHE A 184 5.71 7.51 -3.83
N ASP A 185 6.42 8.61 -3.59
CA ASP A 185 7.59 8.98 -4.39
C ASP A 185 8.72 7.95 -4.25
N GLU A 186 9.01 7.53 -3.01
CA GLU A 186 9.94 6.42 -2.74
C GLU A 186 9.48 5.14 -3.46
N ALA A 187 8.16 4.89 -3.51
CA ALA A 187 7.65 3.71 -4.18
C ALA A 187 7.90 3.73 -5.69
N LEU A 188 7.78 4.90 -6.32
CA LEU A 188 8.05 5.07 -7.74
C LEU A 188 9.54 5.02 -8.06
N GLU A 189 10.37 5.71 -7.29
CA GLU A 189 11.81 5.81 -7.53
C GLU A 189 12.50 4.45 -7.56
N ASN A 190 12.02 3.50 -6.77
CA ASN A 190 12.60 2.16 -6.65
C ASN A 190 12.07 1.15 -7.69
N ILE A 191 11.14 1.54 -8.57
CA ILE A 191 10.70 0.66 -9.66
C ILE A 191 11.82 0.49 -10.69
N GLY A 192 12.09 -0.77 -11.05
CA GLY A 192 13.12 -1.15 -12.02
C GLY A 192 14.41 -1.67 -11.40
N ASP A 193 14.63 -1.45 -10.11
CA ASP A 193 15.86 -1.87 -9.44
C ASP A 193 15.84 -3.36 -9.07
N LYS A 194 14.68 -3.88 -8.63
CA LYS A 194 14.50 -5.28 -8.20
C LYS A 194 13.07 -5.76 -8.41
N LYS A 195 12.91 -7.08 -8.53
CA LYS A 195 11.60 -7.72 -8.41
C LYS A 195 11.04 -7.49 -7.01
N VAL A 196 9.79 -7.04 -6.94
CA VAL A 196 9.11 -6.78 -5.67
C VAL A 196 8.44 -8.05 -5.20
N ILE A 197 8.76 -8.49 -3.98
CA ILE A 197 8.16 -9.66 -3.36
C ILE A 197 7.60 -9.24 -2.01
N SER A 198 6.27 -9.30 -1.91
CA SER A 198 5.54 -8.63 -0.83
C SER A 198 4.59 -9.60 -0.12
N PRO A 199 5.12 -10.57 0.66
CA PRO A 199 4.29 -11.48 1.41
C PRO A 199 3.75 -10.74 2.63
N HIS A 200 2.61 -10.08 2.44
CA HIS A 200 1.85 -9.47 3.53
C HIS A 200 0.68 -10.38 3.90
N ARG A 201 0.31 -10.33 5.19
CA ARG A 201 -0.85 -11.00 5.74
C ARG A 201 -1.57 -10.08 6.70
N VAL A 202 -2.88 -10.20 6.78
CA VAL A 202 -3.64 -9.53 7.84
C VAL A 202 -3.24 -10.12 9.19
N LEU A 203 -2.95 -9.26 10.15
CA LEU A 203 -2.67 -9.66 11.52
C LEU A 203 -3.90 -10.29 12.14
N VAL A 204 -3.70 -11.36 12.92
CA VAL A 204 -4.77 -12.05 13.62
C VAL A 204 -4.72 -11.70 15.10
N ALA A 205 -5.84 -11.23 15.65
CA ALA A 205 -5.94 -10.86 17.06
C ALA A 205 -5.76 -12.10 17.95
N ALA A 206 -4.75 -12.06 18.83
CA ALA A 206 -4.37 -13.20 19.68
C ALA A 206 -5.52 -13.75 20.55
N LYS A 207 -6.47 -12.90 20.96
CA LYS A 207 -7.59 -13.29 21.84
C LYS A 207 -8.77 -13.90 21.10
N THR A 208 -9.04 -13.46 19.88
CA THR A 208 -10.25 -13.83 19.13
C THR A 208 -9.95 -14.76 17.96
N SER A 209 -8.68 -14.90 17.58
CA SER A 209 -8.24 -15.58 16.36
C SER A 209 -8.92 -15.04 15.10
N LYS A 210 -9.35 -13.78 15.14
CA LYS A 210 -9.96 -13.08 14.00
C LYS A 210 -8.96 -12.13 13.35
N PRO A 211 -9.02 -11.95 12.01
CA PRO A 211 -8.28 -10.89 11.34
C PRO A 211 -8.57 -9.51 11.95
N ILE A 212 -7.53 -8.69 12.09
CA ILE A 212 -7.61 -7.29 12.54
C ILE A 212 -7.84 -6.44 11.31
N GLU A 213 -9.10 -6.38 10.87
CA GLU A 213 -9.56 -5.57 9.77
C GLU A 213 -10.93 -4.95 10.09
N SER A 214 -11.24 -3.83 9.47
CA SER A 214 -12.56 -3.22 9.56
C SER A 214 -13.56 -3.94 8.66
N PRO A 215 -14.86 -3.89 9.00
CA PRO A 215 -15.92 -3.88 8.01
C PRO A 215 -15.66 -2.84 6.91
N VAL A 216 -16.31 -2.99 5.77
CA VAL A 216 -16.32 -1.93 4.76
C VAL A 216 -17.07 -0.72 5.32
N PHE A 217 -16.48 0.46 5.18
CA PHE A 217 -17.07 1.73 5.58
C PHE A 217 -16.99 2.74 4.43
N SER A 218 -17.92 3.68 4.39
CA SER A 218 -18.04 4.68 3.33
C SER A 218 -18.29 6.09 3.86
N GLN A 219 -18.64 6.23 5.14
CA GLN A 219 -18.96 7.53 5.75
C GLN A 219 -18.07 7.87 6.94
N VAL A 220 -17.43 6.88 7.55
CA VAL A 220 -16.61 7.06 8.75
C VAL A 220 -15.25 7.65 8.38
N ALA A 221 -14.98 8.86 8.87
CA ALA A 221 -13.64 9.44 8.79
C ALA A 221 -12.67 8.72 9.73
N VAL A 222 -11.43 8.55 9.27
CA VAL A 222 -10.36 7.89 10.02
C VAL A 222 -9.10 8.74 9.92
N GLY A 223 -8.61 9.23 11.05
CA GLY A 223 -7.52 10.21 11.05
C GLY A 223 -7.89 11.39 10.14
N ASP A 224 -7.03 11.67 9.16
CA ASP A 224 -7.28 12.70 8.15
C ASP A 224 -8.02 12.20 6.90
N TYR A 225 -8.23 10.88 6.77
CA TYR A 225 -8.94 10.30 5.65
C TYR A 225 -10.45 10.43 5.81
N LYS A 226 -11.11 11.01 4.79
CA LYS A 226 -12.57 11.12 4.68
C LYS A 226 -13.04 10.34 3.44
N PRO A 227 -13.78 9.23 3.59
CA PRO A 227 -14.13 8.40 2.45
C PRO A 227 -15.15 9.03 1.50
N ASN A 228 -16.00 9.95 1.97
CA ASN A 228 -16.98 10.68 1.15
C ASN A 228 -17.85 9.78 0.24
N GLY A 229 -18.30 8.64 0.77
CA GLY A 229 -19.10 7.65 0.03
C GLY A 229 -18.29 6.58 -0.70
N VAL A 230 -16.95 6.67 -0.73
CA VAL A 230 -16.10 5.64 -1.33
C VAL A 230 -15.96 4.44 -0.38
N PRO A 231 -16.32 3.21 -0.81
CA PRO A 231 -16.13 2.02 0.01
C PRO A 231 -14.65 1.84 0.37
N SER A 232 -14.38 1.72 1.67
CA SER A 232 -13.04 1.74 2.24
C SER A 232 -12.90 0.65 3.29
N LYS A 233 -11.66 0.25 3.54
CA LYS A 233 -11.32 -0.75 4.55
C LYS A 233 -9.97 -0.41 5.18
N ILE A 234 -9.82 -0.79 6.44
CA ILE A 234 -8.57 -0.72 7.18
C ILE A 234 -8.17 -2.10 7.64
N MET A 235 -6.90 -2.42 7.50
CA MET A 235 -6.36 -3.70 7.93
C MET A 235 -5.00 -3.50 8.59
N SER A 236 -4.80 -4.13 9.73
CA SER A 236 -3.47 -4.24 10.33
C SER A 236 -2.80 -5.45 9.70
N VAL A 237 -1.59 -5.28 9.17
CA VAL A 237 -0.87 -6.31 8.41
C VAL A 237 0.52 -6.53 8.99
N ASN A 238 1.06 -7.70 8.69
CA ASN A 238 2.45 -8.04 8.96
C ASN A 238 3.17 -8.28 7.64
N ASN A 239 4.36 -7.71 7.51
CA ASN A 239 5.29 -8.09 6.47
C ASN A 239 6.02 -9.37 6.90
N GLU A 240 5.82 -10.49 6.19
CA GLU A 240 6.44 -11.77 6.58
C GLU A 240 7.97 -11.79 6.41
N ILE A 241 8.55 -10.84 5.67
CA ILE A 241 10.00 -10.70 5.50
C ILE A 241 10.62 -9.96 6.70
N SER A 242 10.12 -8.77 7.02
CA SER A 242 10.69 -7.94 8.10
C SER A 242 10.12 -8.26 9.48
N GLY A 243 8.93 -8.85 9.54
CA GLY A 243 8.14 -9.02 10.76
C GLY A 243 7.55 -7.72 11.30
N GLU A 244 7.62 -6.64 10.51
CA GLU A 244 7.07 -5.34 10.89
C GLU A 244 5.56 -5.29 10.65
N ALA A 245 4.87 -4.73 11.64
CA ALA A 245 3.45 -4.47 11.56
C ALA A 245 3.19 -3.06 10.98
N SER A 246 2.21 -2.98 10.11
CA SER A 246 1.67 -1.73 9.58
C SER A 246 0.14 -1.77 9.57
N GLN A 247 -0.49 -0.61 9.45
CA GLN A 247 -1.92 -0.49 9.21
C GLN A 247 -2.12 0.20 7.87
N ILE A 248 -2.92 -0.42 7.01
CA ILE A 248 -3.18 0.07 5.66
C ILE A 248 -4.64 0.52 5.59
N THR A 249 -4.86 1.71 5.03
CA THR A 249 -6.17 2.16 4.57
C THR A 249 -6.26 1.99 3.06
N VAL A 250 -7.27 1.27 2.60
CA VAL A 250 -7.55 1.07 1.18
C VAL A 250 -8.94 1.60 0.82
N ARG A 251 -9.09 2.03 -0.43
CA ARG A 251 -10.36 2.51 -1.01
C ARG A 251 -10.67 1.78 -2.30
N PHE A 252 -11.94 1.44 -2.54
CA PHE A 252 -12.38 0.72 -3.73
C PHE A 252 -12.89 1.71 -4.80
N VAL A 253 -12.09 1.93 -5.84
CA VAL A 253 -12.35 2.89 -6.91
C VAL A 253 -12.07 2.24 -8.25
N GLY A 254 -12.91 2.50 -9.25
CA GLY A 254 -12.71 2.00 -10.62
C GLY A 254 -12.59 0.47 -10.72
N GLY A 255 -13.24 -0.26 -9.81
CA GLY A 255 -13.23 -1.73 -9.79
C GLY A 255 -12.02 -2.37 -9.12
N ARG A 256 -11.25 -1.65 -8.29
CA ARG A 256 -10.10 -2.20 -7.56
C ARG A 256 -9.86 -1.47 -6.24
N TYR A 257 -9.15 -2.12 -5.31
CA TYR A 257 -8.59 -1.44 -4.15
C TYR A 257 -7.32 -0.66 -4.50
N ILE A 258 -7.28 0.58 -4.03
CA ILE A 258 -6.15 1.50 -4.10
C ILE A 258 -5.67 1.76 -2.68
N THR A 259 -4.37 1.70 -2.46
CA THR A 259 -3.77 2.05 -1.16
C THR A 259 -3.84 3.56 -0.97
N HIS A 260 -4.51 4.01 0.08
CA HIS A 260 -4.60 5.42 0.44
C HIS A 260 -3.51 5.84 1.44
N SER A 261 -3.34 5.05 2.50
CA SER A 261 -2.32 5.31 3.50
C SER A 261 -1.77 4.01 4.08
N THR A 262 -0.51 4.06 4.50
CA THR A 262 0.15 2.99 5.25
C THR A 262 0.86 3.66 6.42
N ILE A 263 0.54 3.24 7.65
CA ILE A 263 1.17 3.75 8.87
C ILE A 263 1.85 2.61 9.63
N ARG A 264 2.96 2.89 10.31
CA ARG A 264 3.71 1.89 11.09
C ARG A 264 3.06 1.66 12.45
N ASP A 265 3.35 0.50 13.05
CA ASP A 265 3.04 0.27 14.46
C ASP A 265 3.63 1.38 15.35
N GLY A 266 2.81 1.89 16.27
CA GLY A 266 3.14 3.03 17.14
C GLY A 266 2.91 4.42 16.53
N ASP A 267 2.44 4.54 15.29
CA ASP A 267 1.99 5.82 14.73
C ASP A 267 0.82 6.39 15.54
N PRO A 268 0.78 7.71 15.85
CA PRO A 268 -0.33 8.32 16.62
C PRO A 268 -1.71 8.16 15.96
N ASN A 269 -1.76 7.95 14.64
CA ASN A 269 -3.00 7.70 13.91
C ASN A 269 -3.40 6.22 13.86
N TRP A 270 -2.68 5.34 14.55
CA TRP A 270 -2.99 3.91 14.60
C TRP A 270 -4.35 3.62 15.23
N ILE A 271 -5.24 2.95 14.50
CA ILE A 271 -6.52 2.51 15.02
C ILE A 271 -6.34 1.18 15.74
N THR A 272 -6.55 1.18 17.05
CA THR A 272 -6.41 -0.03 17.88
C THR A 272 -7.48 -1.09 17.58
N TYR A 273 -8.70 -0.67 17.23
CA TYR A 273 -9.86 -1.56 17.05
C TYR A 273 -10.56 -1.32 15.71
N PRO A 274 -9.90 -1.59 14.57
CA PRO A 274 -10.49 -1.34 13.25
C PRO A 274 -11.77 -2.14 13.03
N GLU A 275 -11.93 -3.29 13.67
CA GLU A 275 -13.13 -4.14 13.58
C GLU A 275 -14.40 -3.47 14.13
N GLN A 276 -14.25 -2.39 14.91
CA GLN A 276 -15.35 -1.61 15.48
C GLN A 276 -15.76 -0.43 14.60
N LEU A 277 -15.06 -0.20 13.48
CA LEU A 277 -15.46 0.79 12.49
C LEU A 277 -16.70 0.29 11.75
N SER A 278 -17.81 1.01 11.88
CA SER A 278 -19.03 0.74 11.12
C SER A 278 -19.62 2.04 10.62
N ASP A 279 -20.19 2.04 9.40
CA ASP A 279 -21.08 3.10 8.95
C ASP A 279 -22.22 3.24 9.97
N LYS A 280 -22.26 4.37 10.69
CA LYS A 280 -23.32 4.68 11.65
C LYS A 280 -24.58 5.14 10.94
#